data_AF-Q03G09-F1
#
_entry.id   AF-Q03G09-F1
#
_cell.length_a   1.000
_cell.length_b   1.000
_cell.length_c   1.000
_cell.angle_alpha   90.00
_cell.angle_beta   90.00
_cell.angle_gamma   90.00
#
_symmetry.space_group_name_H-M   'P 1'
#
loop_
_entity.id
_entity.type
_entity.pdbx_description
1 polymer ?
#
loop_
_entity_poly.entity_id
_entity_poly.type
_entity_poly.pdbx_seq_one_letter_code
_entity_poly.pdbx_strand_id
1 'polypeptide(L)'
;MVKKVDPIQAVNKLKHKIDLNEKRAVVPVDKEHAGRVTPAQYNKFRGAAGYREYIEHVDIEKIDPGRYTGIYLGNTILGANDSGVSLVDKTQGDAKHVQYLVTTSNNGRIYYKNTHINGSNPSTSPSGWGEILKHYVLWEGNADAVGTTLTLSDNLDKYRYIEITYQFGDHIEVATVLASANNYAVARNNPHNDELFNEIFETTLLKDTKDHTKLTISSNFAYLDTGGAINKIDDKAQIWKIRGLV
;
A
#
# COMPACT_ATOMS: atom_id res chain seq x y z
N MET A 1 49.71 18.00 -40.00
CA MET A 1 48.38 17.54 -39.53
C MET A 1 48.53 16.96 -38.13
N VAL A 2 48.04 17.65 -37.09
CA VAL A 2 47.99 17.10 -35.73
C VAL A 2 46.80 16.12 -35.69
N LYS A 3 47.06 14.82 -35.50
CA LYS A 3 45.98 13.84 -35.28
C LYS A 3 45.26 14.23 -34.00
N LYS A 4 44.00 14.68 -34.11
CA LYS A 4 43.11 14.81 -32.95
C LYS A 4 42.93 13.42 -32.36
N VAL A 5 43.56 13.16 -31.22
CA VAL A 5 43.32 11.94 -30.47
C VAL A 5 41.98 12.12 -29.75
N ASP A 6 41.06 11.19 -29.98
CA ASP A 6 39.81 11.14 -29.24
C ASP A 6 40.13 10.97 -27.73
N PRO A 7 39.73 11.93 -26.88
CA PRO A 7 40.03 11.89 -25.44
C PRO A 7 39.53 10.60 -24.76
N ILE A 8 38.43 10.02 -25.23
CA ILE A 8 37.87 8.78 -24.68
C ILE A 8 38.78 7.60 -25.05
N GLN A 9 39.22 7.53 -26.30
CA GLN A 9 40.18 6.50 -26.74
C GLN A 9 41.55 6.65 -26.06
N ALA A 10 41.98 7.88 -25.79
CA ALA A 10 43.22 8.15 -25.06
C ALA A 10 43.14 7.66 -23.61
N VAL A 11 42.04 7.97 -22.91
CA VAL A 11 41.81 7.50 -21.53
C VAL A 11 41.73 5.98 -21.46
N ASN A 12 41.04 5.33 -22.39
CA ASN A 12 40.95 3.86 -22.40
C ASN A 12 42.30 3.20 -22.69
N LYS A 13 43.12 3.75 -23.61
CA LYS A 13 44.49 3.27 -23.84
C LYS A 13 45.41 3.48 -22.65
N LEU A 14 45.25 4.58 -21.91
CA LEU A 14 45.99 4.85 -20.68
C LEU A 14 45.62 3.87 -19.57
N LYS A 15 44.32 3.64 -19.34
CA LYS A 15 43.82 2.65 -18.37
C LYS A 15 44.36 1.25 -18.67
N HIS A 16 44.31 0.82 -19.92
CA HIS A 16 44.78 -0.51 -20.34
C HIS A 16 46.30 -0.68 -20.16
N LYS A 17 47.10 0.36 -20.44
CA LYS A 17 48.55 0.34 -20.20
C LYS A 17 48.92 0.33 -18.71
N ILE A 18 48.11 0.99 -17.88
CA ILE A 18 48.27 1.03 -16.43
C ILE A 18 47.96 -0.35 -15.81
N ASP A 19 46.98 -1.08 -16.36
CA ASP A 19 46.61 -2.45 -15.92
C ASP A 19 47.73 -3.49 -16.20
N LEU A 20 48.48 -3.31 -17.29
CA LEU A 20 49.50 -4.26 -17.75
C LEU A 20 50.87 -4.13 -17.08
N ASN A 21 51.23 -2.97 -16.51
CA ASN A 21 52.62 -2.66 -16.14
C ASN A 21 52.94 -2.61 -14.64
N GLU A 22 51.96 -2.62 -13.73
CA GLU A 22 52.28 -2.50 -12.30
C GLU A 22 51.44 -3.41 -11.42
N LYS A 23 52.12 -3.99 -10.42
CA LYS A 23 51.50 -4.55 -9.22
C LYS A 23 50.44 -3.58 -8.69
N ARG A 24 49.16 -3.91 -8.90
CA ARG A 24 47.96 -3.27 -8.31
C ARG A 24 47.71 -1.82 -8.76
N ALA A 25 47.54 -1.59 -10.06
CA ALA A 25 46.83 -0.39 -10.49
C ALA A 25 45.39 -0.38 -9.95
N VAL A 26 45.03 0.67 -9.20
CA VAL A 26 43.73 0.88 -8.54
C VAL A 26 42.76 1.53 -9.53
N VAL A 27 42.60 0.97 -10.73
CA VAL A 27 41.59 1.48 -11.67
C VAL A 27 40.23 0.93 -11.24
N PRO A 28 39.17 1.78 -11.14
CA PRO A 28 37.82 1.30 -10.87
C PRO A 28 37.39 0.25 -11.90
N VAL A 29 36.67 -0.78 -11.44
CA VAL A 29 36.03 -1.74 -12.35
C VAL A 29 35.08 -1.00 -13.29
N ASP A 30 35.11 -1.35 -14.58
CA ASP A 30 34.15 -0.88 -15.57
C ASP A 30 33.85 -2.01 -16.58
N LYS A 31 33.02 -1.73 -17.59
CA LYS A 31 32.62 -2.74 -18.58
C LYS A 31 33.79 -3.31 -19.41
N GLU A 32 34.94 -2.65 -19.41
CA GLU A 32 36.11 -3.02 -20.21
C GLU A 32 37.27 -3.53 -19.33
N HIS A 33 37.23 -3.32 -18.01
CA HIS A 33 38.34 -3.63 -17.10
C HIS A 33 37.84 -4.27 -15.79
N ALA A 34 38.45 -5.40 -15.41
CA ALA A 34 38.16 -6.14 -14.19
C ALA A 34 38.78 -5.51 -12.91
N GLY A 35 38.91 -4.18 -12.88
CA GLY A 35 39.58 -3.41 -11.83
C GLY A 35 38.97 -3.55 -10.43
N ARG A 36 39.28 -2.63 -9.52
CA ARG A 36 38.75 -2.69 -8.14
C ARG A 36 37.38 -2.03 -8.04
N VAL A 37 36.44 -2.68 -7.37
CA VAL A 37 35.16 -2.06 -7.02
C VAL A 37 35.42 -0.90 -6.06
N THR A 38 35.01 0.31 -6.43
CA THR A 38 35.04 1.46 -5.52
C THR A 38 33.96 1.32 -4.43
N PRO A 39 34.10 1.96 -3.26
CA PRO A 39 33.05 1.94 -2.24
C PRO A 39 31.67 2.36 -2.77
N ALA A 40 31.62 3.37 -3.65
CA ALA A 40 30.38 3.81 -4.29
C ALA A 40 29.77 2.72 -5.20
N GLN A 41 30.58 2.05 -6.01
CA GLN A 41 30.14 0.92 -6.85
C GLN A 41 29.70 -0.28 -6.01
N TYR A 42 30.40 -0.56 -4.91
CA TYR A 42 30.05 -1.62 -3.97
C TYR A 42 28.72 -1.32 -3.28
N ASN A 43 28.51 -0.10 -2.83
CA ASN A 43 27.24 0.32 -2.22
C ASN A 43 26.09 0.28 -3.23
N LYS A 44 26.33 0.69 -4.48
CA LYS A 44 25.35 0.56 -5.57
C LYS A 44 25.01 -0.90 -5.87
N PHE A 45 26.01 -1.78 -5.91
CA PHE A 45 25.82 -3.22 -6.06
C PHE A 45 25.04 -3.82 -4.87
N ARG A 46 25.38 -3.45 -3.64
CA ARG A 46 24.65 -3.88 -2.44
C ARG A 46 23.19 -3.43 -2.47
N GLY A 47 22.94 -2.19 -2.89
CA GLY A 47 21.58 -1.67 -3.14
C GLY A 47 20.80 -2.50 -4.15
N ALA A 48 21.45 -2.87 -5.27
CA ALA A 48 20.86 -3.74 -6.29
C ALA A 48 20.63 -5.19 -5.78
N ALA A 49 21.51 -5.69 -4.92
CA ALA A 49 21.39 -6.99 -4.25
C ALA A 49 20.35 -7.00 -3.11
N GLY A 50 19.64 -5.90 -2.88
CA GLY A 50 18.55 -5.81 -1.91
C GLY A 50 18.96 -5.33 -0.51
N TYR A 51 20.24 -4.99 -0.28
CA TYR A 51 20.65 -4.34 0.95
C TYR A 51 20.20 -2.89 0.97
N ARG A 52 19.67 -2.45 2.11
CA ARG A 52 19.28 -1.07 2.37
C ARG A 52 20.36 -0.40 3.22
N GLU A 53 20.63 0.87 2.94
CA GLU A 53 21.53 1.68 3.76
C GLU A 53 20.87 1.98 5.11
N TYR A 54 21.59 1.76 6.22
CA TYR A 54 21.07 2.06 7.55
C TYR A 54 21.19 3.55 7.85
N ILE A 55 20.09 4.17 8.30
CA ILE A 55 20.01 5.58 8.68
C ILE A 55 19.27 5.73 10.01
N GLU A 56 19.59 6.76 10.79
CA GLU A 56 19.02 6.99 12.11
C GLU A 56 19.03 8.49 12.46
N HIS A 57 17.98 9.00 13.09
CA HIS A 57 17.82 10.42 13.43
C HIS A 57 17.94 11.38 12.23
N VAL A 58 17.58 10.92 11.04
CA VAL A 58 17.62 11.73 9.81
C VAL A 58 16.22 12.07 9.31
N ASP A 59 16.12 13.18 8.60
CA ASP A 59 14.93 13.61 7.88
C ASP A 59 14.93 13.02 6.47
N ILE A 60 13.94 12.17 6.15
CA ILE A 60 13.90 11.47 4.86
C ILE A 60 13.66 12.41 3.66
N GLU A 61 13.18 13.64 3.90
CA GLU A 61 13.02 14.62 2.82
C GLU A 61 14.37 15.21 2.39
N LYS A 62 15.38 15.15 3.27
CA LYS A 62 16.71 15.75 3.07
C LYS A 62 17.79 14.77 2.60
N ILE A 63 17.53 13.46 2.64
CA ILE A 63 18.48 12.45 2.13
C ILE A 63 18.41 12.33 0.61
N ASP A 64 19.45 11.80 -0.01
CA ASP A 64 19.45 11.52 -1.45
C ASP A 64 18.43 10.42 -1.83
N PRO A 65 18.02 10.32 -3.10
CA PRO A 65 17.22 9.20 -3.59
C PRO A 65 17.94 7.87 -3.38
N GLY A 66 17.23 6.86 -2.87
CA GLY A 66 17.85 5.59 -2.48
C GLY A 66 16.91 4.67 -1.72
N ARG A 67 17.49 3.57 -1.22
CA ARG A 67 16.80 2.54 -0.45
C ARG A 67 17.44 2.41 0.93
N TYR A 68 16.66 2.72 1.95
CA TYR A 68 17.11 2.88 3.32
C TYR A 68 16.34 1.99 4.28
N THR A 69 16.94 1.72 5.43
CA THR A 69 16.34 1.10 6.60
C THR A 69 16.73 1.90 7.82
N GLY A 70 15.84 2.11 8.79
CA GLY A 70 16.19 2.99 9.91
C GLY A 70 15.12 3.16 10.97
N ILE A 71 15.47 3.92 11.99
CA ILE A 71 14.63 4.28 13.15
C ILE A 71 14.75 5.78 13.45
N TYR A 72 13.82 6.34 14.22
CA TYR A 72 13.81 7.76 14.59
C TYR A 72 13.86 8.71 13.39
N LEU A 73 13.12 8.38 12.33
CA LEU A 73 13.20 9.07 11.05
C LEU A 73 12.20 10.24 10.96
N GLY A 74 12.71 11.45 10.76
CA GLY A 74 11.91 12.65 10.53
C GLY A 74 11.14 12.62 9.21
N ASN A 75 9.97 13.25 9.17
CA ASN A 75 9.04 13.28 8.02
C ASN A 75 8.58 11.90 7.51
N THR A 76 8.73 10.83 8.31
CA THR A 76 8.10 9.53 8.06
C THR A 76 6.73 9.42 8.74
N ILE A 77 5.98 8.35 8.42
CA ILE A 77 4.68 8.05 9.07
C ILE A 77 4.81 7.74 10.57
N LEU A 78 5.92 7.15 11.01
CA LEU A 78 6.19 6.84 12.42
C LEU A 78 6.71 8.08 13.18
N GLY A 79 7.44 8.96 12.47
CA GLY A 79 7.98 10.19 13.02
C GLY A 79 9.33 10.02 13.71
N ALA A 80 9.93 11.15 14.10
CA ALA A 80 11.31 11.22 14.57
C ALA A 80 11.55 10.61 15.98
N ASN A 81 10.48 10.34 16.73
CA ASN A 81 10.56 9.83 18.11
C ASN A 81 10.21 8.34 18.23
N ASP A 82 9.94 7.66 17.11
CA ASP A 82 9.54 6.27 17.07
C ASP A 82 10.72 5.35 16.70
N SER A 83 10.91 4.28 17.47
CA SER A 83 12.00 3.30 17.29
C SER A 83 11.63 2.13 16.35
N GLY A 84 10.45 2.16 15.74
CA GLY A 84 10.00 1.18 14.77
C GLY A 84 10.83 1.22 13.50
N VAL A 85 11.37 0.05 13.11
CA VAL A 85 12.19 -0.05 11.91
C VAL A 85 11.34 0.20 10.67
N SER A 86 11.74 1.22 9.91
CA SER A 86 11.13 1.63 8.64
C SER A 86 12.04 1.28 7.48
N LEU A 87 11.46 0.67 6.45
CA LEU A 87 12.10 0.42 5.17
C LEU A 87 11.65 1.53 4.21
N VAL A 88 12.54 2.47 3.89
CA VAL A 88 12.23 3.67 3.09
C VAL A 88 12.80 3.51 1.68
N ASP A 89 11.98 3.68 0.65
CA ASP A 89 12.41 3.82 -0.73
C ASP A 89 12.05 5.25 -1.20
N LYS A 90 13.07 6.07 -1.45
CA LYS A 90 12.91 7.43 -1.99
C LYS A 90 13.31 7.41 -3.46
N THR A 91 12.37 7.73 -4.33
CA THR A 91 12.59 7.86 -5.77
C THR A 91 12.34 9.30 -6.20
N GLN A 92 13.14 9.78 -7.14
CA GLN A 92 13.09 11.18 -7.55
C GLN A 92 13.38 11.29 -9.04
N GLY A 93 12.48 11.94 -9.78
CA GLY A 93 12.73 12.35 -11.17
C GLY A 93 13.47 13.69 -11.22
N ASP A 94 12.98 14.68 -10.46
CA ASP A 94 13.60 15.98 -10.25
C ASP A 94 13.15 16.59 -8.89
N ALA A 95 13.47 17.84 -8.59
CA ALA A 95 13.10 18.50 -7.33
C ALA A 95 11.58 18.62 -7.07
N LYS A 96 10.75 18.50 -8.10
CA LYS A 96 9.29 18.63 -8.07
C LYS A 96 8.56 17.30 -8.12
N HIS A 97 9.26 16.21 -8.43
CA HIS A 97 8.70 14.88 -8.65
C HIS A 97 9.43 13.87 -7.76
N VAL A 98 8.94 13.72 -6.53
CA VAL A 98 9.51 12.83 -5.51
C VAL A 98 8.45 11.87 -5.02
N GLN A 99 8.80 10.60 -4.88
CA GLN A 99 7.94 9.59 -4.28
C GLN A 99 8.68 8.88 -3.15
N TYR A 100 7.97 8.69 -2.05
CA TYR A 100 8.40 7.92 -0.90
C TYR A 100 7.50 6.70 -0.77
N LEU A 101 8.11 5.55 -0.53
CA LEU A 101 7.44 4.33 -0.11
C LEU A 101 8.07 3.88 1.21
N VAL A 102 7.26 3.74 2.26
CA VAL A 102 7.72 3.36 3.59
C VAL A 102 7.01 2.11 4.02
N THR A 103 7.75 1.02 4.27
CA THR A 103 7.21 -0.18 4.89
C THR A 103 7.60 -0.24 6.36
N THR A 104 6.63 -0.31 7.26
CA THR A 104 6.88 -0.48 8.69
C THR A 104 7.09 -1.96 9.01
N SER A 105 8.26 -2.31 9.53
CA SER A 105 8.66 -3.72 9.72
C SER A 105 7.81 -4.49 10.73
N ASN A 106 7.25 -3.81 11.73
CA ASN A 106 6.51 -4.40 12.84
C ASN A 106 5.15 -5.00 12.43
N ASN A 107 4.49 -4.43 11.41
CA ASN A 107 3.17 -4.85 10.95
C ASN A 107 3.08 -5.01 9.42
N GLY A 108 4.17 -4.73 8.70
CA GLY A 108 4.24 -4.88 7.24
C GLY A 108 3.37 -3.90 6.45
N ARG A 109 2.90 -2.81 7.09
CA ARG A 109 2.11 -1.77 6.43
C ARG A 109 2.96 -0.95 5.50
N ILE A 110 2.36 -0.51 4.40
CA ILE A 110 3.06 0.20 3.34
C ILE A 110 2.38 1.55 3.18
N TYR A 111 3.18 2.60 3.34
CA TYR A 111 2.76 3.98 3.19
C TYR A 111 3.45 4.58 1.98
N TYR A 112 2.76 5.48 1.29
CA TYR A 112 3.34 6.23 0.20
C TYR A 112 3.06 7.72 0.37
N LYS A 113 4.01 8.53 -0.10
CA LYS A 113 3.84 9.98 -0.20
C LYS A 113 4.38 10.40 -1.55
N ASN A 114 3.58 11.14 -2.30
CA ASN A 114 3.98 11.66 -3.60
C ASN A 114 4.04 13.19 -3.50
N THR A 115 5.14 13.76 -3.94
CA THR A 115 5.28 15.19 -4.19
C THR A 115 5.36 15.36 -5.70
N HIS A 116 4.33 15.97 -6.24
CA HIS A 116 4.25 16.39 -7.63
C HIS A 116 4.00 17.90 -7.60
N ILE A 117 4.75 18.73 -8.33
CA ILE A 117 4.49 20.18 -8.41
C ILE A 117 4.44 20.57 -9.89
N ASN A 118 3.24 20.91 -10.37
CA ASN A 118 3.02 21.38 -11.75
C ASN A 118 3.04 22.92 -11.80
N GLY A 119 4.16 23.49 -12.25
CA GLY A 119 4.30 24.95 -12.38
C GLY A 119 4.21 25.66 -11.02
N SER A 120 3.36 26.69 -10.93
CA SER A 120 3.13 27.51 -9.73
C SER A 120 1.89 27.09 -8.92
N ASN A 121 1.10 26.13 -9.41
CA ASN A 121 -0.11 25.68 -8.73
C ASN A 121 0.21 24.51 -7.79
N PRO A 122 -0.29 24.52 -6.54
CA PRO A 122 -0.25 23.32 -5.70
C PRO A 122 -0.97 22.19 -6.44
N SER A 123 -0.31 21.03 -6.56
CA SER A 123 -0.73 19.99 -7.51
C SER A 123 -2.00 19.27 -7.09
N THR A 124 -2.55 18.51 -8.03
CA THR A 124 -3.61 17.52 -7.82
C THR A 124 -3.19 16.32 -6.96
N SER A 125 -1.95 16.27 -6.46
CA SER A 125 -1.48 15.16 -5.61
C SER A 125 -1.71 15.45 -4.13
N PRO A 126 -2.26 14.50 -3.36
CA PRO A 126 -2.39 14.63 -1.92
C PRO A 126 -1.05 14.95 -1.24
N SER A 127 -1.03 15.93 -0.33
CA SER A 127 0.18 16.36 0.38
C SER A 127 0.56 15.44 1.57
N GLY A 128 -0.37 14.58 1.99
CA GLY A 128 -0.20 13.66 3.12
C GLY A 128 0.32 12.28 2.73
N TRP A 129 0.51 11.43 3.74
CA TRP A 129 0.78 10.01 3.56
C TRP A 129 -0.51 9.26 3.20
N GLY A 130 -0.47 8.47 2.13
CA GLY A 130 -1.44 7.44 1.83
C GLY A 130 -0.97 6.08 2.36
N GLU A 131 -1.91 5.16 2.60
CA GLU A 131 -1.65 3.77 3.00
C GLU A 131 -2.09 2.82 1.89
N ILE A 132 -1.27 1.82 1.59
CA ILE A 132 -1.61 0.72 0.69
C ILE A 132 -2.11 -0.44 1.56
N LEU A 133 -3.44 -0.59 1.62
CA LEU A 133 -4.07 -1.68 2.34
C LEU A 133 -3.88 -2.99 1.56
N LYS A 134 -3.40 -4.02 2.25
CA LYS A 134 -3.38 -5.38 1.70
C LYS A 134 -4.69 -6.04 2.07
N HIS A 135 -5.31 -6.75 1.14
CA HIS A 135 -6.53 -7.51 1.40
C HIS A 135 -6.29 -9.00 1.26
N TYR A 136 -7.00 -9.77 2.08
CA TYR A 136 -7.03 -11.23 2.04
C TYR A 136 -8.48 -11.68 1.97
N VAL A 137 -8.83 -12.48 0.97
CA VAL A 137 -10.18 -13.05 0.88
C VAL A 137 -10.36 -14.06 2.00
N LEU A 138 -11.30 -13.80 2.89
CA LEU A 138 -11.61 -14.65 4.05
C LEU A 138 -12.79 -15.58 3.77
N TRP A 139 -13.73 -15.12 2.97
CA TRP A 139 -14.89 -15.89 2.56
C TRP A 139 -15.43 -15.37 1.23
N GLU A 140 -15.97 -16.28 0.42
CA GLU A 140 -16.64 -15.98 -0.84
C GLU A 140 -17.79 -16.98 -1.01
N GLY A 141 -18.94 -16.51 -1.50
CA GLY A 141 -20.14 -17.33 -1.65
C GLY A 141 -21.37 -16.48 -1.95
N ASN A 142 -22.54 -16.99 -1.59
CA ASN A 142 -23.80 -16.24 -1.64
C ASN A 142 -24.64 -16.63 -0.42
N ALA A 143 -24.80 -15.69 0.51
CA ALA A 143 -25.55 -15.90 1.74
C ALA A 143 -26.43 -14.70 2.08
N ASP A 144 -27.71 -14.94 2.30
CA ASP A 144 -28.73 -13.94 2.63
C ASP A 144 -29.63 -14.37 3.81
N ALA A 145 -29.73 -15.68 4.07
CA ALA A 145 -30.59 -16.22 5.10
C ALA A 145 -30.08 -15.90 6.52
N VAL A 146 -30.95 -15.31 7.33
CA VAL A 146 -30.72 -15.10 8.76
C VAL A 146 -30.48 -16.44 9.45
N GLY A 147 -29.47 -16.48 10.32
CA GLY A 147 -29.00 -17.70 11.00
C GLY A 147 -27.88 -18.42 10.25
N THR A 148 -27.55 -18.01 9.02
CA THR A 148 -26.41 -18.59 8.29
C THR A 148 -25.09 -18.15 8.92
N THR A 149 -24.25 -19.12 9.30
CA THR A 149 -22.89 -18.88 9.78
C THR A 149 -21.89 -19.05 8.65
N LEU A 150 -21.17 -17.98 8.34
CA LEU A 150 -20.05 -17.91 7.42
C LEU A 150 -18.78 -18.32 8.17
N THR A 151 -18.11 -19.37 7.69
CA THR A 151 -16.81 -19.80 8.22
C THR A 151 -15.70 -19.19 7.39
N LEU A 152 -14.90 -18.35 8.02
CA LEU A 152 -13.80 -17.60 7.42
C LEU A 152 -12.52 -18.44 7.37
N SER A 153 -11.67 -18.21 6.38
CA SER A 153 -10.38 -18.90 6.25
C SER A 153 -9.32 -18.44 7.27
N ASP A 154 -9.52 -17.31 7.94
CA ASP A 154 -8.64 -16.82 9.00
C ASP A 154 -9.41 -16.01 10.06
N ASN A 155 -8.76 -15.76 11.20
CA ASN A 155 -9.28 -15.04 12.35
C ASN A 155 -9.35 -13.53 12.08
N LEU A 156 -10.51 -12.93 12.34
CA LEU A 156 -10.76 -11.49 12.14
C LEU A 156 -9.84 -10.56 12.93
N ASP A 157 -9.33 -10.97 14.09
CA ASP A 157 -8.47 -10.14 14.95
C ASP A 157 -7.10 -9.83 14.34
N LYS A 158 -6.71 -10.58 13.30
CA LYS A 158 -5.46 -10.32 12.57
C LYS A 158 -5.57 -9.12 11.63
N TYR A 159 -6.79 -8.65 11.38
CA TYR A 159 -7.08 -7.57 10.45
C TYR A 159 -7.49 -6.31 11.21
N ARG A 160 -7.21 -5.14 10.63
CA ARG A 160 -7.68 -3.86 11.18
C ARG A 160 -9.09 -3.55 10.72
N TYR A 161 -9.36 -3.83 9.45
CA TYR A 161 -10.66 -3.62 8.83
C TYR A 161 -11.14 -4.90 8.15
N ILE A 162 -12.44 -4.97 7.95
CA ILE A 162 -13.10 -5.98 7.13
C ILE A 162 -13.83 -5.24 6.02
N GLU A 163 -13.63 -5.68 4.79
CA GLU A 163 -14.43 -5.29 3.63
C GLU A 163 -15.50 -6.35 3.39
N ILE A 164 -16.76 -5.94 3.39
CA ILE A 164 -17.91 -6.80 3.11
C ILE A 164 -18.47 -6.34 1.77
N THR A 165 -18.37 -7.20 0.76
CA THR A 165 -19.02 -7.01 -0.54
C THR A 165 -20.37 -7.70 -0.50
N TYR A 166 -21.41 -6.95 -0.84
CA TYR A 166 -22.78 -7.43 -0.84
C TYR A 166 -23.52 -6.92 -2.08
N GLN A 167 -24.55 -7.65 -2.48
CA GLN A 167 -25.46 -7.27 -3.55
C GLN A 167 -26.83 -6.93 -2.95
N PHE A 168 -27.46 -5.87 -3.43
CA PHE A 168 -28.87 -5.59 -3.18
C PHE A 168 -29.51 -5.07 -4.49
N GLY A 169 -30.61 -5.70 -4.92
CA GLY A 169 -31.12 -5.54 -6.28
C GLY A 169 -30.03 -5.78 -7.33
N ASP A 170 -29.90 -4.86 -8.28
CA ASP A 170 -28.89 -4.93 -9.36
C ASP A 170 -27.54 -4.28 -8.99
N HIS A 171 -27.35 -3.87 -7.73
CA HIS A 171 -26.16 -3.15 -7.30
C HIS A 171 -25.24 -4.01 -6.44
N ILE A 172 -23.94 -3.92 -6.69
CA ILE A 172 -22.90 -4.50 -5.85
C ILE A 172 -22.19 -3.37 -5.12
N GLU A 173 -22.13 -3.47 -3.81
CA GLU A 173 -21.53 -2.47 -2.94
C GLU A 173 -20.50 -3.09 -2.01
N VAL A 174 -19.67 -2.22 -1.43
CA VAL A 174 -18.62 -2.62 -0.51
C VAL A 174 -18.62 -1.71 0.70
N ALA A 175 -18.79 -2.32 1.88
CA ALA A 175 -18.66 -1.62 3.16
C ALA A 175 -17.32 -1.99 3.81
N THR A 176 -16.61 -0.99 4.34
CA THR A 176 -15.40 -1.20 5.15
C THR A 176 -15.68 -0.85 6.60
N VAL A 177 -15.44 -1.79 7.51
CA VAL A 177 -15.74 -1.68 8.94
C VAL A 177 -14.52 -2.09 9.78
N LEU A 178 -14.44 -1.63 11.04
CA LEU A 178 -13.37 -2.04 11.96
C LEU A 178 -13.52 -3.51 12.34
N ALA A 179 -12.48 -4.32 12.18
CA ALA A 179 -12.51 -5.74 12.49
C ALA A 179 -12.74 -6.04 13.99
N SER A 180 -12.39 -5.09 14.86
CA SER A 180 -12.60 -5.19 16.31
C SER A 180 -14.06 -5.01 16.74
N ALA A 181 -14.96 -4.61 15.84
CA ALA A 181 -16.39 -4.59 16.13
C ALA A 181 -16.93 -6.02 16.30
N ASN A 182 -17.99 -6.17 17.10
CA ASN A 182 -18.69 -7.45 17.23
C ASN A 182 -19.87 -7.56 16.27
N ASN A 183 -20.36 -6.41 15.78
CA ASN A 183 -21.51 -6.31 14.89
C ASN A 183 -21.08 -5.52 13.65
N TYR A 184 -21.32 -6.06 12.47
CA TYR A 184 -21.03 -5.41 11.21
C TYR A 184 -22.32 -5.22 10.45
N ALA A 185 -22.83 -3.99 10.46
CA ALA A 185 -24.00 -3.61 9.70
C ALA A 185 -23.57 -3.08 8.32
N VAL A 186 -24.19 -3.62 7.28
CA VAL A 186 -24.17 -3.05 5.93
C VAL A 186 -25.57 -2.57 5.63
N ALA A 187 -25.69 -1.32 5.18
CA ALA A 187 -26.98 -0.69 4.94
C ALA A 187 -26.88 0.29 3.78
N ARG A 188 -27.97 0.41 3.03
CA ARG A 188 -28.16 1.46 2.03
C ARG A 188 -29.51 2.11 2.24
N ASN A 189 -29.53 3.39 1.94
CA ASN A 189 -30.73 4.18 1.78
C ASN A 189 -30.67 4.78 0.37
N ASN A 190 -31.55 4.34 -0.53
CA ASN A 190 -31.54 4.75 -1.93
C ASN A 190 -32.78 5.58 -2.26
N PRO A 191 -32.75 6.91 -2.05
CA PRO A 191 -33.82 7.77 -2.52
C PRO A 191 -33.79 7.80 -4.06
N HIS A 192 -34.79 7.20 -4.71
CA HIS A 192 -34.94 7.32 -6.16
C HIS A 192 -35.39 8.76 -6.46
N ASN A 193 -34.54 9.55 -7.11
CA ASN A 193 -34.85 10.96 -7.42
C ASN A 193 -36.04 11.14 -8.39
N ASP A 194 -36.44 10.07 -9.09
CA ASP A 194 -37.48 10.10 -10.13
C ASP A 194 -38.70 9.22 -9.79
N GLU A 195 -38.70 8.51 -8.66
CA GLU A 195 -39.80 7.64 -8.22
C GLU A 195 -40.25 8.01 -6.80
N LEU A 196 -41.55 7.87 -6.50
CA LEU A 196 -42.15 8.21 -5.19
C LEU A 196 -41.75 7.23 -4.08
N PHE A 197 -40.65 6.49 -4.23
CA PHE A 197 -40.24 5.49 -3.27
C PHE A 197 -38.77 5.51 -2.89
N ASN A 198 -38.50 4.97 -1.72
CA ASN A 198 -37.18 4.85 -1.13
C ASN A 198 -36.97 3.40 -0.70
N GLU A 199 -35.86 2.81 -1.13
CA GLU A 199 -35.45 1.47 -0.74
C GLU A 199 -34.43 1.54 0.38
N ILE A 200 -34.73 0.84 1.47
CA ILE A 200 -33.89 0.76 2.66
C ILE A 200 -33.60 -0.71 2.90
N PHE A 201 -32.33 -1.10 2.97
CA PHE A 201 -31.97 -2.42 3.47
C PHE A 201 -30.92 -2.34 4.56
N GLU A 202 -30.89 -3.36 5.40
CA GLU A 202 -29.82 -3.58 6.36
C GLU A 202 -29.55 -5.09 6.49
N THR A 203 -28.27 -5.46 6.49
CA THR A 203 -27.80 -6.77 6.93
C THR A 203 -26.79 -6.61 8.04
N THR A 204 -26.99 -7.33 9.15
CA THR A 204 -26.01 -7.37 10.25
C THR A 204 -25.35 -8.74 10.33
N LEU A 205 -24.03 -8.74 10.36
CA LEU A 205 -23.18 -9.89 10.67
C LEU A 205 -22.71 -9.80 12.12
N LEU A 206 -22.91 -10.86 12.91
CA LEU A 206 -22.39 -10.98 14.27
C LEU A 206 -21.14 -11.85 14.29
N LYS A 207 -20.08 -11.34 14.90
CA LYS A 207 -18.88 -12.10 15.24
C LYS A 207 -19.17 -13.05 16.38
N ASP A 208 -18.81 -14.32 16.19
CA ASP A 208 -18.83 -15.28 17.29
C ASP A 208 -17.77 -14.89 18.33
N THR A 209 -18.14 -14.82 19.61
CA THR A 209 -17.29 -14.33 20.70
C THR A 209 -16.27 -15.35 21.20
N LYS A 210 -16.39 -16.61 20.78
CA LYS A 210 -15.49 -17.71 21.14
C LYS A 210 -14.65 -18.17 19.94
N ASP A 211 -15.16 -17.97 18.73
CA ASP A 211 -14.53 -18.38 17.48
C ASP A 211 -14.55 -17.24 16.45
N HIS A 212 -13.50 -16.43 16.46
CA HIS A 212 -13.38 -15.23 15.62
C HIS A 212 -13.14 -15.54 14.13
N THR A 213 -13.28 -16.81 13.72
CA THR A 213 -13.36 -17.25 12.33
C THR A 213 -14.82 -17.36 11.85
N LYS A 214 -15.81 -17.01 12.67
CA LYS A 214 -17.23 -17.14 12.34
C LYS A 214 -17.98 -15.82 12.38
N LEU A 215 -18.76 -15.60 11.34
CA LEU A 215 -19.74 -14.51 11.24
C LEU A 215 -21.12 -15.09 10.99
N THR A 216 -22.13 -14.66 11.74
CA THR A 216 -23.52 -15.13 11.52
C THR A 216 -24.39 -13.97 11.07
N ILE A 217 -25.17 -14.19 10.00
CA ILE A 217 -26.20 -13.23 9.57
C ILE A 217 -27.28 -13.18 10.65
N SER A 218 -27.32 -12.10 11.43
CA SER A 218 -28.29 -11.96 12.53
C SER A 218 -29.55 -11.22 12.14
N SER A 219 -29.43 -10.32 11.17
CA SER A 219 -30.56 -9.62 10.56
C SER A 219 -30.27 -9.43 9.08
N ASN A 220 -31.31 -9.55 8.25
CA ASN A 220 -31.30 -9.19 6.85
C ASN A 220 -32.73 -8.83 6.45
N PHE A 221 -32.96 -7.56 6.17
CA PHE A 221 -34.27 -7.05 5.82
C PHE A 221 -34.15 -5.92 4.81
N ALA A 222 -35.20 -5.74 4.03
CA ALA A 222 -35.40 -4.57 3.20
C ALA A 222 -36.84 -4.05 3.33
N TYR A 223 -36.97 -2.75 3.15
CA TYR A 223 -38.21 -2.00 3.18
C TYR A 223 -38.29 -1.09 1.96
N LEU A 224 -39.52 -0.94 1.47
CA LEU A 224 -39.89 0.03 0.45
C LEU A 224 -40.81 1.05 1.11
N ASP A 225 -40.38 2.30 1.16
CA ASP A 225 -41.22 3.43 1.55
C ASP A 225 -41.75 4.11 0.30
N THR A 226 -43.06 4.11 0.08
CA THR A 226 -43.68 4.74 -1.11
C THR A 226 -44.33 6.10 -0.82
N GLY A 227 -43.85 6.83 0.20
CA GLY A 227 -44.36 8.15 0.57
C GLY A 227 -45.72 8.15 1.29
N GLY A 228 -46.18 6.98 1.71
CA GLY A 228 -47.46 6.79 2.41
C GLY A 228 -47.58 5.48 3.20
N ALA A 229 -46.71 4.51 2.92
CA ALA A 229 -46.58 3.26 3.67
C ALA A 229 -45.15 2.74 3.56
N ILE A 230 -44.64 2.14 4.64
CA ILE A 230 -43.38 1.40 4.67
C ILE A 230 -43.72 -0.08 4.65
N ASN A 231 -43.42 -0.76 3.55
CA ASN A 231 -43.70 -2.18 3.37
C ASN A 231 -42.39 -2.96 3.41
N LYS A 232 -42.37 -4.07 4.15
CA LYS A 232 -41.27 -5.03 4.07
C LYS A 232 -41.31 -5.70 2.70
N ILE A 233 -40.17 -5.81 2.05
CA ILE A 233 -40.02 -6.52 0.78
C ILE A 233 -39.15 -7.77 0.97
N ASP A 234 -39.30 -8.73 0.07
CA ASP A 234 -38.56 -10.00 0.12
C ASP A 234 -37.16 -9.92 -0.51
N ASP A 235 -36.84 -8.82 -1.19
CA ASP A 235 -35.49 -8.59 -1.69
C ASP A 235 -34.55 -8.37 -0.51
N LYS A 236 -33.44 -9.11 -0.48
CA LYS A 236 -32.51 -9.15 0.65
C LYS A 236 -31.10 -8.97 0.14
N ALA A 237 -30.28 -8.31 0.94
CA ALA A 237 -28.89 -8.18 0.57
C ALA A 237 -28.20 -9.55 0.63
N GLN A 238 -27.48 -9.91 -0.43
CA GLN A 238 -26.69 -11.12 -0.50
C GLN A 238 -25.25 -10.78 -0.15
N ILE A 239 -24.69 -11.41 0.87
CA ILE A 239 -23.27 -11.31 1.18
C ILE A 239 -22.51 -12.18 0.20
N TRP A 240 -21.60 -11.57 -0.57
CA TRP A 240 -20.88 -12.25 -1.65
C TRP A 240 -19.42 -12.53 -1.30
N LYS A 241 -18.79 -11.61 -0.57
CA LYS A 241 -17.36 -11.70 -0.26
C LYS A 241 -17.00 -10.95 1.00
N ILE A 242 -16.08 -11.50 1.78
CA ILE A 242 -15.52 -10.88 2.97
C ILE A 242 -13.99 -10.88 2.83
N ARG A 243 -13.39 -9.71 2.98
CA ARG A 243 -11.94 -9.50 2.91
C ARG A 243 -11.42 -8.90 4.21
N GLY A 244 -10.31 -9.42 4.73
CA GLY A 244 -9.59 -8.81 5.83
C GLY A 244 -8.53 -7.85 5.31
N LEU A 245 -8.45 -6.65 5.88
CA LEU A 245 -7.50 -5.60 5.49
C LEU A 245 -6.45 -5.35 6.57
N VAL A 246 -5.17 -5.27 6.17
CA VAL A 246 -4.02 -4.95 7.03
C VAL A 246 -3.25 -3.72 6.58
#